data_AF-A0A934VYJ2-F1
#
_entry.id   AF-A0A934VYJ2-F1
#
_cell.length_a   1.000
_cell.length_b   1.000
_cell.length_c   1.000
_cell.angle_alpha   90.00
_cell.angle_beta   90.00
_cell.angle_gamma   90.00
#
_symmetry.space_group_name_H-M   'P 1'
#
loop_
_entity.id
_entity.type
_entity.pdbx_description
1 polymer ?
#
loop_
_entity_poly.entity_id
_entity_poly.type
_entity_poly.pdbx_seq_one_letter_code
_entity_poly.pdbx_strand_id
1 'polypeptide(L)'
;MNKEKLSDLIDSLEGFDDKYREQVWQRVMEWAKTATDEERSWLREQIRVGISRSARRLIRKGASEADTNETVSEARDIYDELEPEDIVWKHAWLFKNGWVEHSWEDIQEEGHDFRARDQRVAEQREAAVRAVTEDEGTSGAVRLALSGNAPHVVGNNLAKILISEAEQLAFIRLIIGKLEFVTSVKLQFLLDGFFFTLGAGKSVSLINKLRAELNDDQLVRMLCLCRFGRDAWDAVEASSEEVAERYWREVTASWSRQPEEELRYAVTKLIEARRGLTALQLVHLDLKSIESEQLYEILKALPKSNEAEKAASSMDKHSIEEVFKVLNTRGTIGQSKMANLEFLYLEVFRHDRGSIPNLEAEVNDNPSLFCEAISIAYRSKNEPRDKELTAEQKQAAKNASTFIDALSSVPGVDSSGIIQADKLKEWITEARRICDETGHRTVLDYQIGEILAHAPAAEDGTWPCEPVREAINDLYSSDLERGFTIGRYYARGVVWRGEGGGQERELAEQYESWASSCEFDYPRMAAVLREMVKKYLTEAEWQDSEAMIRRRMRY
;
A
#
# COMPACT_ATOMS: atom_id res chain seq x y z
N MET A 1 -39.24 -18.79 21.45
CA MET A 1 -37.77 -18.82 21.29
C MET A 1 -37.44 -17.98 20.06
N ASN A 2 -36.39 -17.16 20.07
CA ASN A 2 -36.04 -16.33 18.91
C ASN A 2 -35.11 -17.09 17.93
N LYS A 3 -34.99 -16.57 16.71
CA LYS A 3 -34.22 -17.18 15.62
C LYS A 3 -32.74 -17.43 15.96
N GLU A 4 -32.12 -16.54 16.72
CA GLU A 4 -30.72 -16.67 17.11
C GLU A 4 -30.49 -17.91 18.00
N LYS A 5 -31.35 -18.11 19.00
CA LYS A 5 -31.28 -19.30 19.87
C LYS A 5 -31.56 -20.59 19.11
N LEU A 6 -32.44 -20.56 18.11
CA LEU A 6 -32.68 -21.72 17.25
C LEU A 6 -31.44 -22.05 16.42
N SER A 7 -30.76 -21.03 15.87
CA SER A 7 -29.50 -21.21 15.14
C SER A 7 -28.40 -21.83 16.01
N ASP A 8 -28.21 -21.32 17.23
CA ASP A 8 -27.20 -21.85 18.17
C ASP A 8 -27.43 -23.34 18.49
N LEU A 9 -28.71 -23.73 18.63
CA LEU A 9 -29.10 -25.12 18.83
C LEU A 9 -28.83 -25.98 17.60
N ILE A 10 -29.09 -25.46 16.40
CA ILE A 10 -28.81 -26.15 15.13
C ILE A 10 -27.31 -26.39 14.96
N ASP A 11 -26.46 -25.40 15.24
CA ASP A 11 -25.00 -25.54 15.17
C ASP A 11 -24.44 -26.56 16.19
N SER A 12 -25.20 -26.83 17.25
CA SER A 12 -24.85 -27.74 18.35
C SER A 12 -25.49 -29.13 18.24
N LEU A 13 -26.21 -29.44 17.16
CA LEU A 13 -26.96 -30.71 17.00
C LEU A 13 -26.10 -31.96 17.19
N GLU A 14 -24.82 -31.90 16.83
CA GLU A 14 -23.85 -32.99 17.00
C GLU A 14 -23.72 -33.44 18.47
N GLY A 15 -23.87 -32.50 19.42
CA GLY A 15 -23.76 -32.77 20.86
C GLY A 15 -25.04 -33.29 21.51
N PHE A 16 -26.16 -33.36 20.77
CA PHE A 16 -27.44 -33.85 21.26
C PHE A 16 -27.70 -35.29 20.84
N ASP A 17 -28.42 -36.04 21.69
CA ASP A 17 -29.02 -37.32 21.30
C ASP A 17 -30.24 -37.12 20.39
N ASP A 18 -30.72 -38.20 19.78
CA ASP A 18 -31.79 -38.16 18.77
C ASP A 18 -33.08 -37.51 19.32
N LYS A 19 -33.40 -37.76 20.60
CA LYS A 19 -34.59 -37.19 21.25
C LYS A 19 -34.49 -35.67 21.39
N TYR A 20 -33.31 -35.15 21.71
CA TYR A 20 -33.09 -33.71 21.79
C TYR A 20 -32.98 -33.06 20.41
N ARG A 21 -32.43 -33.76 19.41
CA ARG A 21 -32.41 -33.29 18.00
C ARG A 21 -33.82 -33.11 17.45
N GLU A 22 -34.68 -34.11 17.62
CA GLU A 22 -36.08 -34.04 17.18
C GLU A 22 -36.83 -32.88 17.86
N GLN A 23 -36.58 -32.65 19.15
CA GLN A 23 -37.12 -31.53 19.89
C GLN A 23 -36.62 -30.16 19.43
N VAL A 24 -35.40 -30.07 18.89
CA VAL A 24 -34.90 -28.83 18.27
C VAL A 24 -35.67 -28.58 16.98
N TRP A 25 -35.80 -29.58 16.11
CA TRP A 25 -36.54 -29.45 14.86
C TRP A 25 -38.03 -29.13 15.06
N GLN A 26 -38.70 -29.76 16.02
CA GLN A 26 -40.09 -29.39 16.37
C GLN A 26 -40.22 -27.93 16.81
N ARG A 27 -39.23 -27.39 17.55
CA ARG A 27 -39.22 -25.98 17.95
C ARG A 27 -38.97 -25.04 16.76
N VAL A 28 -38.14 -25.45 15.80
CA VAL A 28 -37.94 -24.72 14.53
C VAL A 28 -39.27 -24.64 13.78
N MET A 29 -39.96 -25.77 13.63
CA MET A 29 -41.23 -25.86 12.90
C MET A 29 -42.36 -25.05 13.57
N GLU A 30 -42.45 -25.10 14.90
CA GLU A 30 -43.44 -24.30 15.63
C GLU A 30 -43.17 -22.80 15.52
N TRP A 31 -41.88 -22.40 15.58
CA TRP A 31 -41.48 -21.02 15.39
C TRP A 31 -41.79 -20.53 13.97
N ALA A 32 -41.52 -21.36 12.95
CA ALA A 32 -41.71 -21.05 11.54
C ALA A 32 -43.14 -20.62 11.20
N LYS A 33 -44.16 -21.19 11.87
CA LYS A 33 -45.58 -20.84 11.67
C LYS A 33 -45.89 -19.37 11.93
N THR A 34 -45.11 -18.71 12.78
CA THR A 34 -45.30 -17.30 13.18
C THR A 34 -44.21 -16.36 12.67
N ALA A 35 -43.17 -16.92 12.04
CA ALA A 35 -42.03 -16.17 11.52
C ALA A 35 -42.36 -15.49 10.19
N THR A 36 -41.71 -14.36 9.92
CA THR A 36 -41.79 -13.71 8.60
C THR A 36 -40.95 -14.46 7.56
N ASP A 37 -41.20 -14.21 6.28
CA ASP A 37 -40.42 -14.80 5.19
C ASP A 37 -38.93 -14.43 5.24
N GLU A 38 -38.60 -13.22 5.70
CA GLU A 38 -37.21 -12.82 5.94
C GLU A 38 -36.58 -13.67 7.05
N GLU A 39 -37.29 -13.88 8.15
CA GLU A 39 -36.80 -14.69 9.26
C GLU A 39 -36.65 -16.16 8.87
N ARG A 40 -37.63 -16.72 8.15
CA ARG A 40 -37.57 -18.07 7.59
C ARG A 40 -36.37 -18.22 6.65
N SER A 41 -36.18 -17.30 5.71
CA SER A 41 -35.04 -17.25 4.80
C SER A 41 -33.70 -17.23 5.55
N TRP A 42 -33.60 -16.41 6.60
CA TRP A 42 -32.40 -16.32 7.41
C TRP A 42 -32.05 -17.64 8.10
N LEU A 43 -33.04 -18.28 8.76
CA LEU A 43 -32.81 -19.55 9.47
C LEU A 43 -32.56 -20.69 8.49
N ARG A 44 -33.28 -20.70 7.36
CA ARG A 44 -33.08 -21.63 6.25
C ARG A 44 -31.62 -21.59 5.74
N GLU A 45 -31.05 -20.40 5.59
CA GLU A 45 -29.62 -20.25 5.25
C GLU A 45 -28.68 -20.74 6.36
N GLN A 46 -29.03 -20.56 7.65
CA GLN A 46 -28.22 -21.10 8.74
C GLN A 46 -28.21 -22.63 8.74
N ILE A 47 -29.37 -23.27 8.48
CA ILE A 47 -29.46 -24.73 8.33
C ILE A 47 -28.61 -25.18 7.14
N ARG A 48 -28.70 -24.51 5.98
CA ARG A 48 -27.91 -24.82 4.78
C ARG A 48 -26.42 -24.92 5.04
N VAL A 49 -25.88 -23.93 5.73
CA VAL A 49 -24.45 -23.83 6.00
C VAL A 49 -24.03 -24.67 7.21
N GLY A 50 -24.81 -24.65 8.28
CA GLY A 50 -24.54 -25.36 9.53
C GLY A 50 -24.48 -26.88 9.33
N ILE A 51 -25.44 -27.44 8.60
CA ILE A 51 -25.49 -28.87 8.29
C ILE A 51 -24.33 -29.29 7.39
N SER A 52 -23.94 -28.46 6.42
CA SER A 52 -22.74 -28.71 5.60
C SER A 52 -21.47 -28.82 6.45
N ARG A 53 -21.34 -27.98 7.49
CA ARG A 53 -20.21 -28.03 8.42
C ARG A 53 -20.27 -29.25 9.34
N SER A 54 -21.46 -29.61 9.83
CA SER A 54 -21.67 -30.77 10.71
C SER A 54 -21.41 -32.09 9.97
N ALA A 55 -21.95 -32.25 8.77
CA ALA A 55 -21.71 -33.43 7.93
C ALA A 55 -20.23 -33.59 7.56
N ARG A 56 -19.52 -32.51 7.21
CA ARG A 56 -18.06 -32.55 7.00
C ARG A 56 -17.28 -32.94 8.26
N ARG A 57 -17.74 -32.54 9.45
CA ARG A 57 -17.14 -32.95 10.73
C ARG A 57 -17.36 -34.44 11.00
N LEU A 58 -18.56 -34.96 10.74
CA LEU A 58 -18.87 -36.39 10.88
C LEU A 58 -18.00 -37.26 9.98
N ILE A 59 -17.84 -36.89 8.71
CA ILE A 59 -16.94 -37.57 7.76
C ILE A 59 -15.51 -37.61 8.29
N ARG A 60 -14.98 -36.49 8.80
CA ARG A 60 -13.63 -36.44 9.39
C ARG A 60 -13.46 -37.31 10.64
N LYS A 61 -14.55 -37.60 11.36
CA LYS A 61 -14.58 -38.48 12.54
C LYS A 61 -14.80 -39.96 12.18
N GLY A 62 -14.91 -40.29 10.89
CA GLY A 62 -15.12 -41.64 10.41
C GLY A 62 -16.56 -42.13 10.48
N ALA A 63 -17.55 -41.22 10.53
CA ALA A 63 -18.96 -41.59 10.41
C ALA A 63 -19.24 -42.27 9.07
N SER A 64 -20.22 -43.17 9.04
CA SER A 64 -20.60 -43.83 7.79
C SER A 64 -21.30 -42.84 6.84
N GLU A 65 -21.32 -43.20 5.56
CA GLU A 65 -22.07 -42.43 4.55
C GLU A 65 -23.57 -42.42 4.87
N ALA A 66 -24.10 -43.50 5.47
CA ALA A 66 -25.49 -43.60 5.90
C ALA A 66 -25.83 -42.58 7.00
N ASP A 67 -25.01 -42.48 8.06
CA ASP A 67 -25.24 -41.55 9.18
C ASP A 67 -25.18 -40.08 8.72
N THR A 68 -24.28 -39.80 7.77
CA THR A 68 -24.14 -38.47 7.17
C THR A 68 -25.34 -38.13 6.31
N ASN A 69 -25.82 -39.08 5.50
CA ASN A 69 -26.99 -38.89 4.65
C ASN A 69 -28.29 -38.74 5.45
N GLU A 70 -28.47 -39.48 6.56
CA GLU A 70 -29.63 -39.35 7.44
C GLU A 70 -29.69 -37.95 8.07
N THR A 71 -28.57 -37.47 8.62
CA THR A 71 -28.45 -36.11 9.19
C THR A 71 -28.77 -35.03 8.14
N VAL A 72 -28.28 -35.21 6.91
CA VAL A 72 -28.56 -34.28 5.80
C VAL A 72 -30.03 -34.34 5.38
N SER A 73 -30.64 -35.54 5.36
CA SER A 73 -32.03 -35.73 4.95
C SER A 73 -33.01 -35.04 5.90
N GLU A 74 -32.87 -35.25 7.22
CA GLU A 74 -33.76 -34.61 8.20
C GLU A 74 -33.70 -33.08 8.11
N ALA A 75 -32.49 -32.55 8.00
CA ALA A 75 -32.32 -31.11 7.88
C ALA A 75 -32.82 -30.55 6.55
N ARG A 76 -32.77 -31.35 5.48
CA ARG A 76 -33.30 -30.99 4.16
C ARG A 76 -34.82 -30.85 4.21
N ASP A 77 -35.52 -31.78 4.85
CA ASP A 77 -36.98 -31.70 4.96
C ASP A 77 -37.41 -30.42 5.70
N ILE A 78 -36.72 -30.08 6.80
CA ILE A 78 -36.96 -28.82 7.53
C ILE A 78 -36.57 -27.61 6.69
N TYR A 79 -35.47 -27.67 5.94
CA TYR A 79 -35.05 -26.60 5.04
C TYR A 79 -36.08 -26.33 3.94
N ASP A 80 -36.70 -27.38 3.40
CA ASP A 80 -37.74 -27.29 2.37
C ASP A 80 -39.05 -26.73 2.95
N GLU A 81 -39.44 -27.11 4.16
CA GLU A 81 -40.62 -26.52 4.84
C GLU A 81 -40.42 -25.04 5.20
N LEU A 82 -39.19 -24.63 5.52
CA LEU A 82 -38.86 -23.24 5.80
C LEU A 82 -38.79 -22.36 4.54
N GLU A 83 -39.13 -22.89 3.37
CA GLU A 83 -39.12 -22.12 2.14
C GLU A 83 -40.08 -20.90 2.25
N PRO A 84 -39.57 -19.67 2.06
CA PRO A 84 -40.40 -18.47 2.06
C PRO A 84 -41.42 -18.47 0.91
N GLU A 85 -42.58 -17.86 1.13
CA GLU A 85 -43.60 -17.69 0.08
C GLU A 85 -43.20 -16.56 -0.89
N ASP A 86 -42.61 -15.48 -0.37
CA ASP A 86 -42.08 -14.36 -1.13
C ASP A 86 -40.86 -14.78 -1.97
N ILE A 87 -40.96 -14.56 -3.29
CA ILE A 87 -39.95 -14.99 -4.27
C ILE A 87 -38.58 -14.35 -4.03
N VAL A 88 -38.53 -13.13 -3.49
CA VAL A 88 -37.28 -12.45 -3.17
C VAL A 88 -36.60 -13.17 -2.01
N TRP A 89 -37.34 -13.43 -0.93
CA TRP A 89 -36.79 -14.11 0.25
C TRP A 89 -36.43 -15.57 -0.02
N LYS A 90 -37.14 -16.24 -0.93
CA LYS A 90 -36.79 -17.58 -1.41
C LYS A 90 -35.39 -17.63 -2.04
N HIS A 91 -34.99 -16.58 -2.74
CA HIS A 91 -33.71 -16.52 -3.46
C HIS A 91 -32.62 -15.66 -2.78
N ALA A 92 -32.96 -14.88 -1.75
CA ALA A 92 -32.06 -13.91 -1.12
C ALA A 92 -30.71 -14.50 -0.64
N TRP A 93 -30.70 -15.77 -0.22
CA TRP A 93 -29.50 -16.45 0.26
C TRP A 93 -28.36 -16.51 -0.79
N LEU A 94 -28.69 -16.60 -2.08
CA LEU A 94 -27.71 -16.58 -3.19
C LEU A 94 -26.96 -15.25 -3.31
N PHE A 95 -27.55 -14.17 -2.78
CA PHE A 95 -27.06 -12.79 -2.87
C PHE A 95 -26.66 -12.21 -1.51
N LYS A 96 -26.70 -13.04 -0.45
CA LYS A 96 -26.31 -12.63 0.91
C LYS A 96 -24.90 -12.04 0.93
N ASN A 97 -23.96 -12.67 0.22
CA ASN A 97 -22.57 -12.21 0.05
C ASN A 97 -22.08 -12.50 -1.38
N GLY A 98 -20.95 -11.91 -1.77
CA GLY A 98 -20.31 -12.19 -3.08
C GLY A 98 -19.95 -13.68 -3.22
N TRP A 99 -19.39 -14.27 -2.16
CA TRP A 99 -19.16 -15.70 -2.02
C TRP A 99 -20.39 -16.41 -1.45
N VAL A 100 -20.86 -17.45 -2.12
CA VAL A 100 -21.93 -18.34 -1.61
C VAL A 100 -21.27 -19.42 -0.77
N GLU A 101 -21.72 -19.62 0.47
CA GLU A 101 -21.20 -20.68 1.34
C GLU A 101 -21.54 -22.07 0.80
N HIS A 102 -20.67 -23.04 1.08
CA HIS A 102 -20.89 -24.44 0.67
C HIS A 102 -22.15 -25.03 1.33
N SER A 103 -22.90 -25.82 0.55
CA SER A 103 -24.09 -26.55 1.03
C SER A 103 -23.77 -28.04 1.31
N TRP A 104 -24.78 -28.83 1.67
CA TRP A 104 -24.65 -30.28 1.74
C TRP A 104 -24.49 -30.96 0.37
N GLU A 105 -24.91 -30.31 -0.71
CA GLU A 105 -24.74 -30.83 -2.08
C GLU A 105 -23.28 -30.83 -2.52
N ASP A 106 -22.45 -29.96 -1.91
CA ASP A 106 -21.03 -29.83 -2.20
C ASP A 106 -20.17 -30.85 -1.42
N ILE A 107 -20.75 -31.63 -0.50
CA ILE A 107 -20.00 -32.54 0.40
C ILE A 107 -19.43 -33.75 -0.36
N GLN A 108 -20.16 -34.22 -1.37
CA GLN A 108 -19.86 -35.43 -2.13
C GLN A 108 -18.95 -35.16 -3.34
N GLU A 109 -18.50 -33.91 -3.56
CA GLU A 109 -17.60 -33.58 -4.66
C GLU A 109 -16.17 -34.05 -4.37
N GLU A 110 -15.81 -35.22 -4.88
CA GLU A 110 -14.42 -35.67 -4.94
C GLU A 110 -13.56 -34.66 -5.73
N GLY A 111 -12.56 -34.07 -5.07
CA GLY A 111 -11.54 -33.23 -5.72
C GLY A 111 -11.78 -31.73 -5.74
N HIS A 112 -12.91 -31.23 -5.19
CA HIS A 112 -13.23 -29.79 -5.09
C HIS A 112 -13.01 -29.02 -6.42
N ASP A 113 -13.78 -29.35 -7.46
CA ASP A 113 -13.74 -28.59 -8.71
C ASP A 113 -14.41 -27.22 -8.54
N PHE A 114 -13.59 -26.25 -8.12
CA PHE A 114 -14.00 -24.87 -7.92
C PHE A 114 -14.67 -24.24 -9.16
N ARG A 115 -14.26 -24.64 -10.38
CA ARG A 115 -14.83 -24.06 -11.62
C ARG A 115 -16.24 -24.57 -11.87
N ALA A 116 -16.46 -25.88 -11.74
CA ALA A 116 -17.78 -26.47 -11.92
C ALA A 116 -18.78 -25.91 -10.91
N ARG A 117 -18.34 -25.70 -9.66
CA ARG A 117 -19.15 -25.07 -8.63
C ARG A 117 -19.49 -23.62 -8.94
N ASP A 118 -18.50 -22.81 -9.32
CA ASP A 118 -18.73 -21.40 -9.65
C ASP A 118 -19.72 -21.25 -10.81
N GLN A 119 -19.65 -22.14 -11.80
CA GLN A 119 -20.63 -22.20 -12.88
C GLN A 119 -22.05 -22.52 -12.37
N ARG A 120 -22.21 -23.55 -11.53
CA ARG A 120 -23.51 -23.91 -10.93
C ARG A 120 -24.12 -22.76 -10.14
N VAL A 121 -23.32 -22.09 -9.31
CA VAL A 121 -23.76 -20.92 -8.53
C VAL A 121 -24.15 -19.75 -9.44
N ALA A 122 -23.43 -19.55 -10.55
CA ALA A 122 -23.77 -18.53 -11.53
C ALA A 122 -25.12 -18.84 -12.22
N GLU A 123 -25.37 -20.09 -12.59
CA GLU A 123 -26.63 -20.55 -13.18
C GLU A 123 -27.80 -20.37 -12.19
N GLN A 124 -27.62 -20.74 -10.91
CA GLN A 124 -28.62 -20.53 -9.87
C GLN A 124 -28.95 -19.04 -9.66
N ARG A 125 -27.92 -18.18 -9.64
CA ARG A 125 -28.09 -16.72 -9.52
C ARG A 125 -28.83 -16.14 -10.72
N GLU A 126 -28.51 -16.57 -11.93
CA GLU A 126 -29.22 -16.12 -13.13
C GLU A 126 -30.70 -16.56 -13.11
N ALA A 127 -30.96 -17.83 -12.77
CA ALA A 127 -32.32 -18.35 -12.66
C ALA A 127 -33.14 -17.62 -11.59
N ALA A 128 -32.52 -17.32 -10.45
CA ALA A 128 -33.15 -16.56 -9.36
C ALA A 128 -33.55 -15.14 -9.78
N VAL A 129 -32.64 -14.38 -10.42
CA VAL A 129 -32.96 -13.02 -10.89
C VAL A 129 -34.04 -13.06 -11.95
N ARG A 130 -34.02 -14.06 -12.84
CA ARG A 130 -35.06 -14.27 -13.85
C ARG A 130 -36.42 -14.52 -13.22
N ALA A 131 -36.52 -15.48 -12.30
CA ALA A 131 -37.78 -15.80 -11.60
C ALA A 131 -38.34 -14.58 -10.85
N VAL A 132 -37.51 -13.86 -10.10
CA VAL A 132 -37.92 -12.64 -9.39
C VAL A 132 -38.38 -11.54 -10.36
N THR A 133 -37.71 -11.39 -11.51
CA THR A 133 -38.08 -10.36 -12.50
C THR A 133 -39.35 -10.72 -13.25
N GLU A 134 -39.61 -12.01 -13.50
CA GLU A 134 -40.85 -12.48 -14.13
C GLU A 134 -42.08 -12.31 -13.21
N ASP A 135 -41.90 -12.50 -11.90
CA ASP A 135 -42.98 -12.39 -10.91
C ASP A 135 -43.25 -10.94 -10.48
N GLU A 136 -42.20 -10.18 -10.08
CA GLU A 136 -42.34 -8.85 -9.49
C GLU A 136 -41.76 -7.71 -10.36
N GLY A 137 -41.30 -8.02 -11.58
CA GLY A 137 -40.64 -7.04 -12.45
C GLY A 137 -39.29 -6.55 -11.93
N THR A 138 -38.82 -5.43 -12.48
CA THR A 138 -37.55 -4.81 -12.07
C THR A 138 -37.56 -4.32 -10.62
N SER A 139 -38.74 -4.02 -10.06
CA SER A 139 -38.93 -3.74 -8.64
C SER A 139 -38.50 -4.89 -7.74
N GLY A 140 -38.83 -6.13 -8.10
CA GLY A 140 -38.40 -7.33 -7.39
C GLY A 140 -36.89 -7.50 -7.43
N ALA A 141 -36.26 -7.29 -8.59
CA ALA A 141 -34.80 -7.34 -8.72
C ALA A 141 -34.11 -6.29 -7.82
N VAL A 142 -34.68 -5.09 -7.67
CA VAL A 142 -34.17 -4.08 -6.74
C VAL A 142 -34.33 -4.53 -5.30
N ARG A 143 -35.48 -5.08 -4.91
CA ARG A 143 -35.68 -5.65 -3.56
C ARG A 143 -34.66 -6.74 -3.26
N LEU A 144 -34.42 -7.66 -4.21
CA LEU A 144 -33.42 -8.72 -4.09
C LEU A 144 -32.02 -8.15 -3.88
N ALA A 145 -31.61 -7.16 -4.67
CA ALA A 145 -30.32 -6.50 -4.53
C ALA A 145 -30.15 -5.82 -3.16
N LEU A 146 -31.23 -5.25 -2.60
CA LEU A 146 -31.21 -4.60 -1.29
C LEU A 146 -31.22 -5.59 -0.11
N SER A 147 -31.71 -6.82 -0.31
CA SER A 147 -31.78 -7.87 0.71
C SER A 147 -30.41 -8.43 1.15
N GLY A 148 -29.40 -8.36 0.28
CA GLY A 148 -28.07 -8.95 0.51
C GLY A 148 -26.90 -7.99 0.33
N ASN A 149 -25.67 -8.53 0.26
CA ASN A 149 -24.43 -7.78 0.03
C ASN A 149 -23.82 -8.02 -1.35
N ALA A 150 -24.55 -8.65 -2.28
CA ALA A 150 -24.12 -8.87 -3.66
C ALA A 150 -25.00 -8.17 -4.73
N PRO A 151 -25.33 -6.87 -4.59
CA PRO A 151 -26.21 -6.16 -5.54
C PRO A 151 -25.65 -6.11 -6.96
N HIS A 152 -24.32 -6.04 -7.13
CA HIS A 152 -23.67 -6.06 -8.45
C HIS A 152 -23.96 -7.36 -9.23
N VAL A 153 -24.07 -8.50 -8.53
CA VAL A 153 -24.39 -9.78 -9.15
C VAL A 153 -25.83 -9.82 -9.65
N VAL A 154 -26.76 -9.18 -8.92
CA VAL A 154 -28.14 -8.99 -9.40
C VAL A 154 -28.12 -8.13 -10.66
N GLY A 155 -27.38 -7.01 -10.64
CA GLY A 155 -27.23 -6.12 -11.79
C GLY A 155 -26.67 -6.81 -13.02
N ASN A 156 -25.62 -7.62 -12.86
CA ASN A 156 -25.01 -8.37 -13.95
C ASN A 156 -26.04 -9.28 -14.65
N ASN A 157 -26.81 -10.05 -13.87
CA ASN A 157 -27.80 -10.97 -14.44
C ASN A 157 -29.00 -10.22 -15.01
N LEU A 158 -29.42 -9.13 -14.38
CA LEU A 158 -30.52 -8.31 -14.89
C LEU A 158 -30.18 -7.70 -16.27
N ALA A 159 -28.94 -7.30 -16.51
CA ALA A 159 -28.48 -6.82 -17.83
C ALA A 159 -28.58 -7.88 -18.93
N LYS A 160 -28.45 -9.17 -18.59
CA LYS A 160 -28.65 -10.29 -19.54
C LYS A 160 -30.13 -10.56 -19.82
N ILE A 161 -31.02 -10.23 -18.86
CA ILE A 161 -32.46 -10.48 -18.95
C ILE A 161 -33.17 -9.35 -19.69
N LEU A 162 -32.83 -8.09 -19.39
CA LEU A 162 -33.43 -6.93 -20.05
C LEU A 162 -32.77 -6.70 -21.42
N ILE A 163 -33.33 -7.29 -22.47
CA ILE A 163 -32.75 -7.24 -23.81
C ILE A 163 -33.06 -5.90 -24.50
N SER A 164 -34.29 -5.41 -24.39
CA SER A 164 -34.71 -4.21 -25.11
C SER A 164 -34.14 -2.93 -24.46
N GLU A 165 -33.85 -1.93 -25.30
CA GLU A 165 -33.39 -0.63 -24.79
C GLU A 165 -34.46 0.06 -23.93
N ALA A 166 -35.74 -0.12 -24.27
CA ALA A 166 -36.85 0.47 -23.52
C ALA A 166 -36.90 -0.07 -22.08
N GLU A 167 -36.73 -1.37 -21.89
CA GLU A 167 -36.65 -2.00 -20.56
C GLU A 167 -35.41 -1.54 -19.78
N GLN A 168 -34.26 -1.43 -20.45
CA GLN A 168 -33.02 -0.95 -19.83
C GLN A 168 -33.17 0.50 -19.35
N LEU A 169 -33.74 1.39 -20.18
CA LEU A 169 -34.02 2.77 -19.79
C LEU A 169 -35.05 2.85 -18.66
N ALA A 170 -36.10 2.02 -18.69
CA ALA A 170 -37.11 1.97 -17.63
C ALA A 170 -36.51 1.53 -16.29
N PHE A 171 -35.61 0.53 -16.30
CA PHE A 171 -34.88 0.11 -15.11
C PHE A 171 -33.98 1.21 -14.56
N ILE A 172 -33.18 1.87 -15.42
CA ILE A 172 -32.31 2.96 -14.98
C ILE A 172 -33.16 4.09 -14.38
N ARG A 173 -34.28 4.47 -15.01
CA ARG A 173 -35.24 5.45 -14.48
C ARG A 173 -35.78 5.07 -13.10
N LEU A 174 -36.12 3.79 -12.90
CA LEU A 174 -36.55 3.29 -11.60
C LEU A 174 -35.50 3.52 -10.51
N ILE A 175 -34.21 3.33 -10.82
CA ILE A 175 -33.12 3.53 -9.85
C ILE A 175 -32.89 5.02 -9.58
N ILE A 176 -32.71 5.84 -10.63
CA ILE A 176 -32.43 7.28 -10.45
C ILE A 176 -33.60 8.03 -9.81
N GLY A 177 -34.83 7.52 -9.97
CA GLY A 177 -36.03 8.07 -9.32
C GLY A 177 -36.08 7.84 -7.80
N LYS A 178 -35.19 7.02 -7.25
CA LYS A 178 -35.07 6.84 -5.79
C LYS A 178 -34.25 7.98 -5.19
N LEU A 179 -34.80 8.64 -4.17
CA LEU A 179 -34.17 9.79 -3.50
C LEU A 179 -32.78 9.45 -2.93
N GLU A 180 -32.62 8.21 -2.46
CA GLU A 180 -31.39 7.70 -1.87
C GLU A 180 -30.37 7.18 -2.88
N PHE A 181 -30.60 7.28 -4.20
CA PHE A 181 -29.68 6.72 -5.21
C PHE A 181 -28.23 7.20 -5.05
N VAL A 182 -28.03 8.51 -4.89
CA VAL A 182 -26.69 9.13 -4.81
C VAL A 182 -25.95 8.75 -3.52
N THR A 183 -26.66 8.32 -2.47
CA THR A 183 -26.07 7.94 -1.17
C THR A 183 -26.06 6.43 -0.93
N SER A 184 -26.90 5.66 -1.61
CA SER A 184 -27.05 4.22 -1.42
C SER A 184 -26.02 3.43 -2.21
N VAL A 185 -25.02 2.90 -1.49
CA VAL A 185 -23.98 2.01 -2.03
C VAL A 185 -24.60 0.80 -2.73
N LYS A 186 -25.69 0.22 -2.19
CA LYS A 186 -26.32 -0.97 -2.79
C LYS A 186 -26.97 -0.66 -4.14
N LEU A 187 -27.66 0.47 -4.27
CA LEU A 187 -28.27 0.88 -5.55
C LEU A 187 -27.20 1.21 -6.59
N GLN A 188 -26.11 1.85 -6.16
CA GLN A 188 -24.98 2.15 -7.04
C GLN A 188 -24.31 0.86 -7.53
N PHE A 189 -24.01 -0.08 -6.64
CA PHE A 189 -23.42 -1.37 -7.04
C PHE A 189 -24.37 -2.23 -7.89
N LEU A 190 -25.68 -2.11 -7.70
CA LEU A 190 -26.65 -2.72 -8.61
C LEU A 190 -26.50 -2.17 -10.04
N LEU A 191 -26.43 -0.83 -10.20
CA LEU A 191 -26.20 -0.22 -11.52
C LEU A 191 -24.80 -0.47 -12.07
N ASP A 192 -23.77 -0.48 -11.23
CA ASP A 192 -22.39 -0.83 -11.61
C ASP A 192 -22.34 -2.21 -12.27
N GLY A 193 -22.93 -3.23 -11.62
CA GLY A 193 -23.02 -4.56 -12.19
C GLY A 193 -23.82 -4.59 -13.50
N PHE A 194 -24.90 -3.81 -13.59
CA PHE A 194 -25.69 -3.71 -14.81
C PHE A 194 -24.87 -3.11 -15.96
N PHE A 195 -24.18 -1.99 -15.74
CA PHE A 195 -23.32 -1.33 -16.72
C PHE A 195 -22.09 -2.17 -17.10
N PHE A 196 -21.50 -2.88 -16.13
CA PHE A 196 -20.39 -3.79 -16.39
C PHE A 196 -20.77 -4.84 -17.45
N THR A 197 -21.97 -5.42 -17.36
CA THR A 197 -22.43 -6.45 -18.30
C THR A 197 -22.88 -5.88 -19.64
N LEU A 198 -23.48 -4.68 -19.66
CA LEU A 198 -23.83 -4.01 -20.91
C LEU A 198 -22.61 -3.53 -21.71
N GLY A 199 -21.49 -3.26 -21.02
CA GLY A 199 -20.29 -2.67 -21.60
C GLY A 199 -20.34 -1.15 -21.66
N ALA A 200 -19.16 -0.55 -21.83
CA ALA A 200 -18.93 0.90 -21.69
C ALA A 200 -19.76 1.73 -22.69
N GLY A 201 -19.59 1.50 -23.99
CA GLY A 201 -20.30 2.26 -25.03
C GLY A 201 -21.83 2.21 -24.91
N LYS A 202 -22.42 1.04 -24.60
CA LYS A 202 -23.87 0.93 -24.42
C LYS A 202 -24.35 1.64 -23.15
N SER A 203 -23.63 1.51 -22.04
CA SER A 203 -23.96 2.19 -20.79
C SER A 203 -23.94 3.71 -20.95
N VAL A 204 -22.90 4.26 -21.57
CA VAL A 204 -22.79 5.69 -21.88
C VAL A 204 -23.89 6.16 -22.82
N SER A 205 -24.24 5.37 -23.84
CA SER A 205 -25.36 5.70 -24.74
C SER A 205 -26.69 5.84 -23.99
N LEU A 206 -26.98 4.93 -23.06
CA LEU A 206 -28.20 4.99 -22.23
C LEU A 206 -28.19 6.21 -21.31
N ILE A 207 -27.05 6.53 -20.67
CA ILE A 207 -26.90 7.73 -19.83
C ILE A 207 -27.16 9.00 -20.64
N ASN A 208 -26.59 9.09 -21.84
CA ASN A 208 -26.77 10.25 -22.71
C ASN A 208 -28.24 10.44 -23.15
N LYS A 209 -28.99 9.36 -23.37
CA LYS A 209 -30.44 9.43 -23.66
C LYS A 209 -31.26 9.94 -22.47
N LEU A 210 -30.78 9.70 -21.25
CA LEU A 210 -31.42 10.16 -20.01
C LEU A 210 -30.90 11.52 -19.54
N ARG A 211 -29.94 12.14 -20.25
CA ARG A 211 -29.23 13.33 -19.75
C ARG A 211 -30.15 14.49 -19.38
N ALA A 212 -31.25 14.70 -20.09
CA ALA A 212 -32.22 15.76 -19.79
C ALA A 212 -33.07 15.48 -18.53
N GLU A 213 -33.09 14.24 -18.04
CA GLU A 213 -33.82 13.81 -16.85
C GLU A 213 -32.94 13.79 -15.60
N LEU A 214 -31.62 13.93 -15.75
CA LEU A 214 -30.64 13.81 -14.68
C LEU A 214 -30.23 15.19 -14.16
N ASN A 215 -30.08 15.29 -12.84
CA ASN A 215 -29.29 16.38 -12.25
C ASN A 215 -27.79 16.03 -12.27
N ASP A 216 -26.95 17.02 -12.01
CA ASP A 216 -25.49 16.87 -12.07
C ASP A 216 -24.96 15.81 -11.09
N ASP A 217 -25.56 15.67 -9.89
CA ASP A 217 -25.17 14.65 -8.90
C ASP A 217 -25.41 13.24 -9.43
N GLN A 218 -26.58 13.02 -10.03
CA GLN A 218 -26.95 11.74 -10.62
C GLN A 218 -26.09 11.43 -11.84
N LEU A 219 -25.85 12.43 -12.70
CA LEU A 219 -25.03 12.28 -13.90
C LEU A 219 -23.59 11.90 -13.54
N VAL A 220 -22.96 12.63 -12.62
CA VAL A 220 -21.60 12.32 -12.12
C VAL A 220 -21.58 10.91 -11.55
N ARG A 221 -22.54 10.55 -10.69
CA ARG A 221 -22.58 9.22 -10.09
C ARG A 221 -22.71 8.13 -11.15
N MET A 222 -23.60 8.28 -12.13
CA MET A 222 -23.79 7.27 -13.20
C MET A 222 -22.55 7.11 -14.08
N LEU A 223 -21.87 8.21 -14.41
CA LEU A 223 -20.61 8.16 -15.19
C LEU A 223 -19.50 7.48 -14.39
N CYS A 224 -19.42 7.70 -13.07
CA CYS A 224 -18.46 7.00 -12.19
C CYS A 224 -18.70 5.49 -12.06
N LEU A 225 -19.92 5.01 -12.35
CA LEU A 225 -20.26 3.58 -12.37
C LEU A 225 -20.01 2.93 -13.73
N CYS A 226 -19.68 3.71 -14.76
CA CYS A 226 -19.25 3.17 -16.04
C CYS A 226 -17.82 2.62 -15.94
N ARG A 227 -17.48 1.68 -16.82
CA ARG A 227 -16.10 1.21 -16.94
C ARG A 227 -15.16 2.40 -17.18
N PHE A 228 -14.12 2.48 -16.36
CA PHE A 228 -13.10 3.53 -16.45
C PHE A 228 -12.29 3.41 -17.76
N GLY A 229 -12.62 4.26 -18.73
CA GLY A 229 -12.00 4.29 -20.06
C GLY A 229 -12.62 5.35 -20.97
N ARG A 230 -12.17 5.40 -22.22
CA ARG A 230 -12.45 6.48 -23.18
C ARG A 230 -13.93 6.83 -23.34
N ASP A 231 -14.82 5.83 -23.48
CA ASP A 231 -16.26 6.05 -23.67
C ASP A 231 -16.86 6.94 -22.56
N ALA A 232 -16.50 6.67 -21.30
CA ALA A 232 -16.98 7.44 -20.16
C ALA A 232 -16.36 8.84 -20.14
N TRP A 233 -15.06 8.96 -20.42
CA TRP A 233 -14.36 10.23 -20.41
C TRP A 233 -14.86 11.17 -21.50
N ASP A 234 -15.11 10.68 -22.72
CA ASP A 234 -15.66 11.52 -23.79
C ASP A 234 -17.05 12.06 -23.42
N ALA A 235 -17.87 11.25 -22.73
CA ALA A 235 -19.16 11.72 -22.21
C ALA A 235 -19.02 12.75 -21.07
N VAL A 236 -17.99 12.60 -20.23
CA VAL A 236 -17.64 13.57 -19.18
C VAL A 236 -17.20 14.90 -19.80
N GLU A 237 -16.29 14.89 -20.77
CA GLU A 237 -15.80 16.10 -21.44
C GLU A 237 -16.90 16.79 -22.29
N ALA A 238 -17.90 16.03 -22.75
CA ALA A 238 -19.09 16.58 -23.39
C ALA A 238 -20.12 17.17 -22.40
N SER A 239 -19.83 17.17 -21.09
CA SER A 239 -20.68 17.75 -20.03
C SER A 239 -20.20 19.15 -19.65
N SER A 240 -20.77 19.74 -18.59
CA SER A 240 -20.25 20.98 -18.04
C SER A 240 -18.87 20.77 -17.38
N GLU A 241 -18.10 21.85 -17.28
CA GLU A 241 -16.80 21.85 -16.57
C GLU A 241 -16.96 21.35 -15.13
N GLU A 242 -18.02 21.77 -14.43
CA GLU A 242 -18.32 21.33 -13.06
C GLU A 242 -18.53 19.81 -12.96
N VAL A 243 -19.27 19.20 -13.91
CA VAL A 243 -19.45 17.74 -13.95
C VAL A 243 -18.13 17.02 -14.19
N ALA A 244 -17.28 17.56 -15.07
CA ALA A 244 -15.98 16.99 -15.37
C ALA A 244 -15.03 17.01 -14.16
N GLU A 245 -14.91 18.16 -13.50
CA GLU A 245 -14.11 18.30 -12.28
C GLU A 245 -14.57 17.33 -11.18
N ARG A 246 -15.88 17.23 -10.97
CA ARG A 246 -16.48 16.34 -9.97
C ARG A 246 -16.25 14.87 -10.29
N TYR A 247 -16.42 14.48 -11.56
CA TYR A 247 -16.14 13.12 -12.00
C TYR A 247 -14.70 12.70 -11.68
N TRP A 248 -13.70 13.50 -12.09
CA TRP A 248 -12.29 13.16 -11.86
C TRP A 248 -11.93 13.15 -10.37
N ARG A 249 -12.62 13.95 -9.56
CA ARG A 249 -12.47 13.94 -8.10
C ARG A 249 -13.05 12.68 -7.44
N GLU A 250 -14.12 12.09 -8.00
CA GLU A 250 -14.89 11.02 -7.34
C GLU A 250 -14.67 9.62 -7.95
N VAL A 251 -14.24 9.52 -9.21
CA VAL A 251 -14.18 8.24 -9.93
C VAL A 251 -13.21 7.24 -9.29
N THR A 252 -13.59 5.97 -9.24
CA THR A 252 -12.65 4.91 -8.87
C THR A 252 -11.85 4.51 -10.09
N ALA A 253 -10.64 5.08 -10.24
CA ALA A 253 -9.74 4.72 -11.33
C ALA A 253 -9.10 3.37 -11.02
N SER A 254 -9.43 2.36 -11.83
CA SER A 254 -8.86 1.02 -11.71
C SER A 254 -8.10 0.66 -12.98
N TRP A 255 -6.93 0.05 -12.80
CA TRP A 255 -6.18 -0.51 -13.91
C TRP A 255 -6.95 -1.69 -14.53
N SER A 256 -7.17 -1.64 -15.83
CA SER A 256 -7.91 -2.66 -16.59
C SER A 256 -7.28 -2.95 -17.94
N ARG A 257 -5.94 -2.84 -18.03
CA ARG A 257 -5.14 -2.97 -19.26
C ARG A 257 -5.53 -1.94 -20.32
N GLN A 258 -5.70 -0.69 -19.90
CA GLN A 258 -5.94 0.42 -20.82
C GLN A 258 -4.74 0.59 -21.78
N PRO A 259 -4.96 1.02 -23.03
CA PRO A 259 -3.87 1.45 -23.91
C PRO A 259 -3.03 2.56 -23.29
N GLU A 260 -1.76 2.67 -23.69
CA GLU A 260 -0.82 3.66 -23.14
C GLU A 260 -1.35 5.11 -23.27
N GLU A 261 -1.98 5.44 -24.40
CA GLU A 261 -2.59 6.76 -24.63
C GLU A 261 -3.70 7.07 -23.62
N GLU A 262 -4.54 6.08 -23.29
CA GLU A 262 -5.61 6.22 -22.31
C GLU A 262 -5.06 6.35 -20.89
N LEU A 263 -4.04 5.58 -20.53
CA LEU A 263 -3.35 5.71 -19.24
C LEU A 263 -2.75 7.12 -19.10
N ARG A 264 -2.08 7.60 -20.15
CA ARG A 264 -1.49 8.93 -20.19
C ARG A 264 -2.54 10.01 -19.97
N TYR A 265 -3.66 9.93 -20.68
CA TYR A 265 -4.76 10.85 -20.53
C TYR A 265 -5.34 10.83 -19.10
N ALA A 266 -5.61 9.64 -18.57
CA ALA A 266 -6.18 9.46 -17.23
C ALA A 266 -5.27 10.01 -16.13
N VAL A 267 -3.97 9.74 -16.21
CA VAL A 267 -2.99 10.26 -15.23
C VAL A 267 -2.97 11.78 -15.23
N THR A 268 -2.95 12.43 -16.40
CA THR A 268 -2.98 13.89 -16.49
C THR A 268 -4.22 14.46 -15.80
N LYS A 269 -5.40 13.91 -16.12
CA LYS A 269 -6.67 14.35 -15.52
C LYS A 269 -6.75 14.09 -14.01
N LEU A 270 -6.18 12.98 -13.52
CA LEU A 270 -6.10 12.69 -12.09
C LEU A 270 -5.16 13.66 -11.36
N ILE A 271 -4.02 14.04 -11.96
CA ILE A 271 -3.11 15.05 -11.41
C ILE A 271 -3.80 16.42 -11.32
N GLU A 272 -4.49 16.84 -12.39
CA GLU A 272 -5.29 18.07 -12.41
C GLU A 272 -6.36 18.08 -11.31
N ALA A 273 -7.01 16.94 -11.07
CA ALA A 273 -7.97 16.74 -9.98
C ALA A 273 -7.35 16.58 -8.57
N ARG A 274 -6.03 16.78 -8.41
CA ARG A 274 -5.26 16.60 -7.17
C ARG A 274 -5.31 15.18 -6.59
N ARG A 275 -5.33 14.17 -7.45
CA ARG A 275 -5.36 12.74 -7.09
C ARG A 275 -4.08 12.02 -7.53
N GLY A 276 -2.94 12.56 -7.08
CA GLY A 276 -1.62 12.00 -7.39
C GLY A 276 -1.43 10.56 -6.88
N LEU A 277 -2.05 10.19 -5.75
CA LEU A 277 -1.98 8.82 -5.23
C LEU A 277 -2.75 7.85 -6.12
N THR A 278 -3.99 8.17 -6.47
CA THR A 278 -4.76 7.40 -7.44
C THR A 278 -4.02 7.28 -8.78
N ALA A 279 -3.37 8.35 -9.26
CA ALA A 279 -2.58 8.30 -10.49
C ALA A 279 -1.40 7.32 -10.39
N LEU A 280 -0.66 7.31 -9.28
CA LEU A 280 0.41 6.33 -9.01
C LEU A 280 -0.14 4.90 -9.00
N GLN A 281 -1.23 4.67 -8.28
CA GLN A 281 -1.89 3.36 -8.18
C GLN A 281 -2.46 2.89 -9.52
N LEU A 282 -2.86 3.79 -10.42
CA LEU A 282 -3.31 3.40 -11.76
C LEU A 282 -2.16 2.83 -12.61
N VAL A 283 -0.94 3.34 -12.46
CA VAL A 283 0.20 2.98 -13.31
C VAL A 283 1.20 2.02 -12.69
N HIS A 284 1.06 1.67 -11.40
CA HIS A 284 2.06 0.89 -10.67
C HIS A 284 2.41 -0.47 -11.32
N LEU A 285 1.48 -1.09 -12.06
CA LEU A 285 1.72 -2.35 -12.78
C LEU A 285 2.40 -2.17 -14.14
N ASP A 286 2.42 -0.95 -14.69
CA ASP A 286 2.84 -0.62 -16.05
C ASP A 286 3.86 0.54 -16.09
N LEU A 287 4.59 0.79 -15.01
CA LEU A 287 5.56 1.91 -14.91
C LEU A 287 6.52 1.99 -16.11
N LYS A 288 6.92 0.85 -16.67
CA LYS A 288 7.85 0.76 -17.81
C LYS A 288 7.26 1.29 -19.12
N SER A 289 5.94 1.30 -19.30
CA SER A 289 5.29 1.84 -20.50
C SER A 289 4.92 3.31 -20.35
N ILE A 290 4.97 3.89 -19.14
CA ILE A 290 4.70 5.32 -18.94
C ILE A 290 5.94 6.14 -19.21
N GLU A 291 5.79 7.27 -19.91
CA GLU A 291 6.88 8.21 -20.19
C GLU A 291 7.47 8.83 -18.92
N SER A 292 8.76 9.13 -18.95
CA SER A 292 9.47 9.66 -17.77
C SER A 292 8.93 11.01 -17.28
N GLU A 293 8.52 11.91 -18.18
CA GLU A 293 7.98 13.22 -17.76
C GLU A 293 6.65 13.05 -16.99
N GLN A 294 5.85 12.06 -17.36
CA GLN A 294 4.59 11.79 -16.68
C GLN A 294 4.81 11.15 -15.30
N LEU A 295 5.75 10.21 -15.19
CA LEU A 295 6.17 9.67 -13.89
C LEU A 295 6.73 10.76 -12.97
N TYR A 296 7.52 11.69 -13.52
CA TYR A 296 8.02 12.86 -12.80
C TYR A 296 6.87 13.75 -12.27
N GLU A 297 5.87 14.05 -13.10
CA GLU A 297 4.72 14.85 -12.67
C GLU A 297 3.85 14.14 -11.62
N ILE A 298 3.70 12.81 -11.67
CA ILE A 298 3.06 12.04 -10.58
C ILE A 298 3.78 12.27 -9.25
N LEU A 299 5.11 12.07 -9.22
CA LEU A 299 5.91 12.27 -8.01
C LEU A 299 5.84 13.70 -7.50
N LYS A 300 5.80 14.69 -8.38
CA LYS A 300 5.67 16.10 -8.02
C LYS A 300 4.27 16.47 -7.49
N ALA A 301 3.23 15.79 -7.97
CA ALA A 301 1.84 16.05 -7.59
C ALA A 301 1.42 15.36 -6.29
N LEU A 302 2.01 14.21 -5.98
CA LEU A 302 1.67 13.35 -4.83
C LEU A 302 1.59 14.09 -3.48
N PRO A 303 2.59 14.90 -3.06
CA PRO A 303 2.52 15.59 -1.76
C PRO A 303 1.45 16.68 -1.69
N LYS A 304 0.96 17.13 -2.85
CA LYS A 304 -0.12 18.12 -2.99
C LYS A 304 -1.49 17.47 -3.18
N SER A 305 -1.54 16.14 -3.20
CA SER A 305 -2.77 15.41 -3.42
C SER A 305 -3.72 15.56 -2.23
N ASN A 306 -5.01 15.61 -2.49
CA ASN A 306 -6.04 15.48 -1.44
C ASN A 306 -6.02 14.09 -0.77
N GLU A 307 -5.25 13.15 -1.33
CA GLU A 307 -5.06 11.78 -0.85
C GLU A 307 -3.70 11.61 -0.16
N ALA A 308 -2.93 12.68 0.05
CA ALA A 308 -1.57 12.62 0.58
C ALA A 308 -1.48 11.97 1.97
N GLU A 309 -2.46 12.19 2.85
CA GLU A 309 -2.52 11.52 4.16
C GLU A 309 -2.69 10.00 4.05
N LYS A 310 -3.29 9.51 2.95
CA LYS A 310 -3.47 8.08 2.68
C LYS A 310 -2.23 7.43 2.06
N ALA A 311 -1.33 8.21 1.45
CA ALA A 311 -0.11 7.76 0.78
C ALA A 311 0.98 7.25 1.76
N ALA A 312 0.67 7.17 3.06
CA ALA A 312 1.59 6.71 4.10
C ALA A 312 1.69 5.17 4.22
N SER A 313 1.02 4.40 3.34
CA SER A 313 1.07 2.93 3.36
C SER A 313 2.42 2.40 2.85
N SER A 314 2.82 1.19 3.28
CA SER A 314 4.07 0.56 2.82
C SER A 314 4.06 0.24 1.31
N MET A 315 2.89 -0.04 0.75
CA MET A 315 2.71 -0.33 -0.67
C MET A 315 2.98 0.91 -1.55
N ASP A 316 2.62 2.10 -1.05
CA ASP A 316 2.84 3.36 -1.77
C ASP A 316 4.33 3.76 -1.76
N LYS A 317 5.04 3.50 -0.64
CA LYS A 317 6.50 3.71 -0.56
C LYS A 317 7.26 2.89 -1.59
N HIS A 318 6.96 1.59 -1.67
CA HIS A 318 7.58 0.70 -2.66
C HIS A 318 7.33 1.19 -4.10
N SER A 319 6.09 1.63 -4.38
CA SER A 319 5.74 2.16 -5.70
C SER A 319 6.53 3.43 -6.04
N ILE A 320 6.74 4.34 -5.08
CA ILE A 320 7.57 5.53 -5.26
C ILE A 320 9.02 5.13 -5.58
N GLU A 321 9.61 4.21 -4.83
CA GLU A 321 10.98 3.72 -5.08
C GLU A 321 11.13 3.10 -6.47
N GLU A 322 10.17 2.30 -6.92
CA GLU A 322 10.18 1.72 -8.26
C GLU A 322 10.10 2.80 -9.35
N VAL A 323 9.33 3.87 -9.14
CA VAL A 323 9.31 5.03 -10.06
C VAL A 323 10.70 5.68 -10.14
N PHE A 324 11.36 5.92 -9.01
CA PHE A 324 12.72 6.47 -9.00
C PHE A 324 13.71 5.56 -9.72
N LYS A 325 13.64 4.23 -9.52
CA LYS A 325 14.49 3.27 -10.24
C LYS A 325 14.29 3.36 -11.75
N VAL A 326 13.04 3.45 -12.21
CA VAL A 326 12.72 3.60 -13.65
C VAL A 326 13.27 4.92 -14.20
N LEU A 327 13.05 6.03 -13.50
CA LEU A 327 13.53 7.35 -13.92
C LEU A 327 15.06 7.42 -13.98
N ASN A 328 15.75 6.93 -12.95
CA ASN A 328 17.21 6.88 -12.90
C ASN A 328 17.80 5.98 -14.00
N THR A 329 17.18 4.82 -14.26
CA THR A 329 17.64 3.91 -15.32
C THR A 329 17.51 4.54 -16.70
N ARG A 330 16.46 5.33 -16.94
CA ARG A 330 16.24 5.99 -18.24
C ARG A 330 17.13 7.20 -18.45
N GLY A 331 17.50 7.93 -17.37
CA GLY A 331 18.36 9.10 -17.45
C GLY A 331 17.81 10.26 -18.30
N THR A 332 16.50 10.29 -18.55
CA THR A 332 15.86 11.29 -19.44
C THR A 332 15.46 12.57 -18.70
N ILE A 333 15.30 12.51 -17.38
CA ILE A 333 14.99 13.67 -16.53
C ILE A 333 16.32 14.23 -16.03
N GLY A 334 16.54 15.54 -16.18
CA GLY A 334 17.79 16.18 -15.78
C GLY A 334 18.08 16.04 -14.28
N GLN A 335 19.38 15.93 -13.95
CA GLN A 335 19.89 15.73 -12.58
C GLN A 335 19.25 16.66 -11.56
N SER A 336 19.24 17.98 -11.82
CA SER A 336 18.63 18.95 -10.90
C SER A 336 17.13 18.71 -10.65
N LYS A 337 16.36 18.30 -11.67
CA LYS A 337 14.94 17.93 -11.48
C LYS A 337 14.81 16.69 -10.61
N MET A 338 15.63 15.66 -10.83
CA MET A 338 15.64 14.44 -10.04
C MET A 338 16.08 14.69 -8.60
N ALA A 339 17.13 15.49 -8.38
CA ALA A 339 17.62 15.88 -7.06
C ALA A 339 16.53 16.59 -6.23
N ASN A 340 15.74 17.46 -6.87
CA ASN A 340 14.58 18.10 -6.21
C ASN A 340 13.51 17.08 -5.78
N LEU A 341 13.24 16.05 -6.59
CA LEU A 341 12.34 14.97 -6.19
C LEU A 341 12.94 14.12 -5.07
N GLU A 342 14.21 13.75 -5.17
CA GLU A 342 14.90 13.00 -4.12
C GLU A 342 14.84 13.74 -2.78
N PHE A 343 15.08 15.06 -2.79
CA PHE A 343 14.93 15.91 -1.62
C PHE A 343 13.50 15.90 -1.06
N LEU A 344 12.49 16.00 -1.93
CA LEU A 344 11.07 15.97 -1.56
C LEU A 344 10.67 14.64 -0.88
N TYR A 345 11.34 13.54 -1.22
CA TYR A 345 11.03 12.19 -0.74
C TYR A 345 12.07 11.62 0.26
N LEU A 346 12.95 12.46 0.83
CA LEU A 346 14.02 12.01 1.75
C LEU A 346 13.54 11.12 2.90
N GLU A 347 12.42 11.47 3.54
CA GLU A 347 11.88 10.68 4.66
C GLU A 347 11.39 9.29 4.22
N VAL A 348 11.00 9.12 2.95
CA VAL A 348 10.65 7.80 2.40
C VAL A 348 11.91 6.93 2.29
N PHE A 349 13.01 7.48 1.80
CA PHE A 349 14.26 6.75 1.61
C PHE A 349 15.05 6.45 2.88
N ARG A 350 14.79 7.20 3.97
CA ARG A 350 15.53 7.14 5.23
C ARG A 350 15.60 5.74 5.87
N HIS A 351 14.54 4.93 5.75
CA HIS A 351 14.43 3.68 6.50
C HIS A 351 14.87 2.45 5.70
N ASP A 352 14.70 2.49 4.38
CA ASP A 352 14.92 1.34 3.50
C ASP A 352 16.24 1.43 2.69
N ARG A 353 17.12 2.36 3.07
CA ARG A 353 18.40 2.64 2.37
C ARG A 353 18.17 2.99 0.90
N GLY A 354 17.14 3.78 0.62
CA GLY A 354 16.93 4.33 -0.71
C GLY A 354 18.13 5.16 -1.15
N SER A 355 18.56 5.01 -2.40
CA SER A 355 19.67 5.78 -2.96
C SER A 355 19.17 7.13 -3.47
N ILE A 356 19.91 8.20 -3.17
CA ILE A 356 19.64 9.59 -3.59
C ILE A 356 20.76 10.09 -4.54
N PRO A 357 21.03 9.38 -5.66
CA PRO A 357 22.24 9.58 -6.45
C PRO A 357 22.28 10.94 -7.15
N ASN A 358 21.15 11.51 -7.54
CA ASN A 358 21.13 12.80 -8.24
C ASN A 358 21.37 13.96 -7.26
N LEU A 359 20.81 13.85 -6.06
CA LEU A 359 20.99 14.81 -4.99
C LEU A 359 22.42 14.76 -4.43
N GLU A 360 23.00 13.57 -4.28
CA GLU A 360 24.42 13.41 -3.94
C GLU A 360 25.34 13.97 -5.03
N ALA A 361 25.01 13.79 -6.31
CA ALA A 361 25.75 14.39 -7.42
C ALA A 361 25.68 15.93 -7.41
N GLU A 362 24.52 16.52 -7.11
CA GLU A 362 24.40 17.98 -6.93
C GLU A 362 25.24 18.50 -5.75
N VAL A 363 25.31 17.75 -4.64
CA VAL A 363 26.19 18.09 -3.51
C VAL A 363 27.66 17.99 -3.90
N ASN A 364 28.04 16.97 -4.67
CA ASN A 364 29.38 16.78 -5.19
C ASN A 364 29.79 17.97 -6.10
N ASP A 365 28.89 18.43 -6.95
CA ASP A 365 29.16 19.52 -7.90
C ASP A 365 29.09 20.90 -7.26
N ASN A 366 28.28 21.08 -6.21
CA ASN A 366 28.07 22.36 -5.52
C ASN A 366 28.18 22.23 -3.98
N PRO A 367 29.36 22.51 -3.38
CA PRO A 367 29.53 22.47 -1.92
C PRO A 367 28.63 23.47 -1.16
N SER A 368 28.12 24.50 -1.83
CA SER A 368 27.25 25.51 -1.20
C SER A 368 25.95 24.90 -0.70
N LEU A 369 25.39 23.91 -1.42
CA LEU A 369 24.14 23.24 -1.01
C LEU A 369 24.28 22.55 0.35
N PHE A 370 25.43 21.90 0.57
CA PHE A 370 25.76 21.30 1.85
C PHE A 370 25.97 22.36 2.95
N CYS A 371 26.70 23.43 2.63
CA CYS A 371 26.95 24.52 3.58
C CYS A 371 25.68 25.26 4.01
N GLU A 372 24.74 25.45 3.08
CA GLU A 372 23.41 26.02 3.34
C GLU A 372 22.62 25.12 4.29
N ALA A 373 22.58 23.81 4.03
CA ALA A 373 21.92 22.86 4.92
C ALA A 373 22.53 22.87 6.34
N ILE A 374 23.86 22.92 6.46
CA ILE A 374 24.55 23.04 7.74
C ILE A 374 24.13 24.32 8.47
N SER A 375 24.06 25.44 7.76
CA SER A 375 23.68 26.74 8.33
C SER A 375 22.21 26.80 8.78
N ILE A 376 21.34 25.97 8.19
CA ILE A 376 19.93 25.85 8.56
C ILE A 376 19.76 24.87 9.74
N ALA A 377 20.46 23.73 9.70
CA ALA A 377 20.35 22.67 10.71
C ALA A 377 21.01 23.07 12.05
N TYR A 378 22.10 23.82 12.00
CA TYR A 378 22.93 24.14 13.16
C TYR A 378 22.98 25.64 13.41
N ARG A 379 23.13 26.01 14.68
CA ARG A 379 23.27 27.41 15.09
C ARG A 379 24.70 27.89 14.81
N SER A 380 24.81 29.11 14.30
CA SER A 380 26.11 29.75 14.11
C SER A 380 26.77 30.03 15.45
N LYS A 381 28.09 29.94 15.50
CA LYS A 381 28.89 30.41 16.65
C LYS A 381 28.74 31.92 16.89
N ASN A 382 28.32 32.66 15.87
CA ASN A 382 28.14 34.10 15.92
C ASN A 382 26.75 34.51 16.43
N GLU A 383 25.84 33.56 16.64
CA GLU A 383 24.47 33.83 17.12
C GLU A 383 24.33 33.70 18.65
N PRO A 384 23.47 34.53 19.28
CA PRO A 384 23.18 34.41 20.71
C PRO A 384 22.46 33.10 21.03
N ARG A 385 22.88 32.44 22.12
CA ARG A 385 22.37 31.12 22.55
C ARG A 385 20.87 31.11 22.89
N ASP A 386 20.31 32.25 23.29
CA ASP A 386 18.92 32.35 23.78
C ASP A 386 17.91 32.76 22.70
N LYS A 387 18.31 32.74 21.41
CA LYS A 387 17.38 32.99 20.30
C LYS A 387 16.38 31.84 20.18
N GLU A 388 15.11 32.13 20.42
CA GLU A 388 14.02 31.20 20.14
C GLU A 388 13.79 31.10 18.62
N LEU A 389 13.63 29.87 18.15
CA LEU A 389 13.31 29.58 16.75
C LEU A 389 11.79 29.49 16.59
N THR A 390 11.27 30.02 15.49
CA THR A 390 9.87 29.83 15.10
C THR A 390 9.60 28.36 14.75
N ALA A 391 8.31 27.98 14.65
CA ALA A 391 7.94 26.63 14.26
C ALA A 391 8.45 26.27 12.85
N GLU A 392 8.40 27.22 11.92
CA GLU A 392 8.89 27.07 10.55
C GLU A 392 10.40 26.86 10.52
N GLN A 393 11.15 27.62 11.33
CA GLN A 393 12.61 27.45 11.45
C GLN A 393 12.99 26.10 12.04
N LYS A 394 12.26 25.61 13.05
CA LYS A 394 12.47 24.28 13.61
C LYS A 394 12.21 23.18 12.58
N GLN A 395 11.16 23.33 11.77
CA GLN A 395 10.86 22.37 10.70
C GLN A 395 11.92 22.40 9.59
N ALA A 396 12.38 23.59 9.19
CA ALA A 396 13.47 23.74 8.23
C ALA A 396 14.78 23.10 8.73
N ALA A 397 15.14 23.33 10.00
CA ALA A 397 16.31 22.70 10.63
C ALA A 397 16.19 21.17 10.65
N LYS A 398 15.00 20.63 10.96
CA LYS A 398 14.75 19.19 10.91
C LYS A 398 14.95 18.63 9.50
N ASN A 399 14.38 19.27 8.48
CA ASN A 399 14.54 18.83 7.09
C ASN A 399 16.00 18.89 6.63
N ALA A 400 16.73 19.95 6.99
CA ALA A 400 18.15 20.08 6.69
C ALA A 400 18.99 19.01 7.39
N SER A 401 18.70 18.68 8.66
CA SER A 401 19.34 17.56 9.36
C SER A 401 19.04 16.22 8.68
N THR A 402 17.78 15.95 8.31
CA THR A 402 17.43 14.72 7.57
C THR A 402 18.20 14.63 6.24
N PHE A 403 18.36 15.75 5.53
CA PHE A 403 19.14 15.80 4.30
C PHE A 403 20.61 15.47 4.53
N ILE A 404 21.24 16.09 5.54
CA ILE A 404 22.64 15.83 5.88
C ILE A 404 22.84 14.35 6.26
N ASP A 405 21.97 13.81 7.13
CA ASP A 405 22.03 12.41 7.58
C ASP A 405 21.82 11.39 6.44
N ALA A 406 21.18 11.80 5.34
CA ALA A 406 20.91 10.93 4.20
C ALA A 406 22.09 10.82 3.22
N LEU A 407 23.07 11.73 3.29
CA LEU A 407 24.23 11.72 2.41
C LEU A 407 25.14 10.53 2.75
N SER A 408 25.45 9.72 1.74
CA SER A 408 26.27 8.51 1.86
C SER A 408 27.40 8.44 0.85
N SER A 409 27.42 9.33 -0.15
CA SER A 409 28.49 9.45 -1.13
C SER A 409 29.53 10.50 -0.73
N VAL A 410 30.81 10.16 -0.93
CA VAL A 410 31.94 11.06 -0.67
C VAL A 410 32.08 12.06 -1.83
N PRO A 411 32.18 13.38 -1.58
CA PRO A 411 32.44 14.38 -2.62
C PRO A 411 33.81 14.22 -3.31
N GLY A 412 34.05 14.99 -4.36
CA GLY A 412 35.27 14.92 -5.15
C GLY A 412 35.29 13.78 -6.17
N VAL A 413 34.12 13.25 -6.52
CA VAL A 413 33.95 12.16 -7.47
C VAL A 413 33.98 12.68 -8.91
N ASP A 414 34.61 11.92 -9.81
CA ASP A 414 34.59 12.18 -11.25
C ASP A 414 33.41 11.50 -11.98
N SER A 415 33.31 11.70 -13.29
CA SER A 415 32.24 11.10 -14.11
C SER A 415 32.24 9.56 -14.11
N SER A 416 33.31 8.92 -13.63
CA SER A 416 33.45 7.47 -13.54
C SER A 416 33.10 6.94 -12.15
N GLY A 417 32.72 7.80 -11.20
CA GLY A 417 32.42 7.39 -9.83
C GLY A 417 33.64 7.25 -8.93
N ILE A 418 34.82 7.69 -9.39
CA ILE A 418 36.08 7.57 -8.64
C ILE A 418 36.37 8.87 -7.89
N ILE A 419 36.68 8.76 -6.59
CA ILE A 419 37.08 9.89 -5.76
C ILE A 419 38.48 10.35 -6.19
N GLN A 420 38.61 11.63 -6.54
CA GLN A 420 39.88 12.25 -6.93
C GLN A 420 40.38 13.15 -5.81
N ALA A 421 41.64 12.99 -5.39
CA ALA A 421 42.22 13.71 -4.27
C ALA A 421 42.14 15.24 -4.44
N ASP A 422 42.53 15.76 -5.61
CA ASP A 422 42.49 17.19 -5.91
C ASP A 422 41.08 17.76 -5.83
N LYS A 423 40.09 17.08 -6.44
CA LYS A 423 38.69 17.51 -6.42
C LYS A 423 38.10 17.47 -5.02
N LEU A 424 38.38 16.43 -4.24
CA LEU A 424 37.93 16.32 -2.86
C LEU A 424 38.51 17.46 -2.01
N LYS A 425 39.80 17.75 -2.19
CA LYS A 425 40.49 18.83 -1.49
C LYS A 425 39.94 20.21 -1.88
N GLU A 426 39.67 20.44 -3.15
CA GLU A 426 39.02 21.66 -3.65
C GLU A 426 37.62 21.82 -3.04
N TRP A 427 36.80 20.77 -3.08
CA TRP A 427 35.45 20.76 -2.52
C TRP A 427 35.46 21.10 -1.02
N ILE A 428 36.32 20.44 -0.24
CA ILE A 428 36.44 20.69 1.20
C ILE A 428 36.93 22.12 1.47
N THR A 429 37.88 22.61 0.68
CA THR A 429 38.42 23.97 0.85
C THR A 429 37.36 25.03 0.58
N GLU A 430 36.53 24.85 -0.44
CA GLU A 430 35.45 25.78 -0.75
C GLU A 430 34.32 25.71 0.30
N ALA A 431 33.91 24.51 0.72
CA ALA A 431 32.92 24.36 1.78
C ALA A 431 33.37 25.06 3.07
N ARG A 432 34.65 24.88 3.43
CA ARG A 432 35.31 25.54 4.56
C ARG A 432 35.26 27.06 4.44
N ARG A 433 35.58 27.62 3.26
CA ARG A 433 35.51 29.07 3.00
C ARG A 433 34.10 29.61 3.25
N ILE A 434 33.06 28.93 2.76
CA ILE A 434 31.66 29.35 2.91
C ILE A 434 31.23 29.30 4.39
N CYS A 435 31.52 28.20 5.10
CA CYS A 435 31.11 28.05 6.50
C CYS A 435 31.96 28.87 7.50
N ASP A 436 33.17 29.30 7.13
CA ASP A 436 33.96 30.25 7.92
C ASP A 436 33.24 31.61 7.98
N GLU A 437 32.70 32.10 6.85
CA GLU A 437 31.96 33.36 6.76
C GLU A 437 30.66 33.33 7.58
N THR A 438 30.01 32.16 7.69
CA THR A 438 28.75 32.00 8.44
C THR A 438 28.94 31.56 9.90
N GLY A 439 30.16 31.23 10.32
CA GLY A 439 30.46 30.80 11.70
C GLY A 439 30.11 29.34 12.01
N HIS A 440 30.08 28.46 11.01
CA HIS A 440 29.72 27.04 11.13
C HIS A 440 30.89 26.07 10.95
N ARG A 441 32.13 26.56 10.84
CA ARG A 441 33.33 25.76 10.54
C ARG A 441 33.49 24.46 11.34
N THR A 442 33.41 24.54 12.66
CA THR A 442 33.56 23.37 13.56
C THR A 442 32.54 22.28 13.23
N VAL A 443 31.28 22.67 13.00
CA VAL A 443 30.20 21.72 12.69
C VAL A 443 30.36 21.18 11.28
N LEU A 444 30.72 22.03 10.31
CA LEU A 444 31.03 21.60 8.96
C LEU A 444 32.13 20.54 8.96
N ASP A 445 33.27 20.79 9.62
CA ASP A 445 34.39 19.85 9.66
C ASP A 445 33.95 18.49 10.24
N TYR A 446 33.17 18.49 11.32
CA TYR A 446 32.58 17.27 11.88
C TYR A 446 31.71 16.53 10.86
N GLN A 447 30.82 17.24 10.16
CA GLN A 447 29.91 16.64 9.18
C GLN A 447 30.63 16.14 7.92
N ILE A 448 31.68 16.85 7.46
CA ILE A 448 32.58 16.35 6.42
C ILE A 448 33.25 15.05 6.88
N GLY A 449 33.69 14.98 8.14
CA GLY A 449 34.23 13.76 8.72
C GLY A 449 33.26 12.59 8.60
N GLU A 450 31.99 12.78 8.98
CA GLU A 450 30.94 11.74 8.87
C GLU A 450 30.75 11.28 7.42
N ILE A 451 30.70 12.20 6.45
CA ILE A 451 30.61 11.87 5.02
C ILE A 451 31.81 11.05 4.55
N LEU A 452 33.04 11.48 4.90
CA LEU A 452 34.27 10.78 4.53
C LEU A 452 34.32 9.34 5.08
N ALA A 453 33.61 9.04 6.17
CA ALA A 453 33.53 7.69 6.73
C ALA A 453 32.84 6.68 5.80
N HIS A 454 32.11 7.15 4.79
CA HIS A 454 31.51 6.32 3.74
C HIS A 454 32.46 5.94 2.61
N ALA A 455 33.72 6.40 2.65
CA ALA A 455 34.71 6.08 1.63
C ALA A 455 34.88 4.56 1.44
N PRO A 456 35.08 4.08 0.21
CA PRO A 456 35.45 2.69 -0.05
C PRO A 456 36.86 2.40 0.45
N ALA A 457 37.22 1.11 0.54
CA ALA A 457 38.62 0.71 0.68
C ALA A 457 39.39 0.99 -0.63
N ALA A 458 40.70 1.18 -0.54
CA ALA A 458 41.55 1.23 -1.73
C ALA A 458 41.73 -0.17 -2.34
N GLU A 459 42.34 -0.23 -3.53
CA GLU A 459 42.62 -1.49 -4.23
C GLU A 459 43.51 -2.44 -3.43
N ASP A 460 44.35 -1.90 -2.53
CA ASP A 460 45.20 -2.65 -1.60
C ASP A 460 44.42 -3.30 -0.42
N GLY A 461 43.10 -3.07 -0.34
CA GLY A 461 42.24 -3.55 0.74
C GLY A 461 42.33 -2.73 2.04
N THR A 462 43.14 -1.68 2.07
CA THR A 462 43.26 -0.77 3.21
C THR A 462 42.16 0.29 3.15
N TRP A 463 41.51 0.54 4.27
CA TRP A 463 40.47 1.56 4.40
C TRP A 463 40.97 2.77 5.20
N PRO A 464 40.60 4.02 4.84
CA PRO A 464 39.81 4.43 3.66
C PRO A 464 40.64 4.46 2.36
N CYS A 465 40.05 4.83 1.23
CA CYS A 465 40.79 5.03 -0.03
C CYS A 465 41.81 6.18 0.07
N GLU A 466 42.85 6.13 -0.78
CA GLU A 466 43.99 7.06 -0.75
C GLU A 466 43.62 8.56 -0.75
N PRO A 467 42.70 9.05 -1.61
CA PRO A 467 42.24 10.45 -1.58
C PRO A 467 41.75 10.93 -0.21
N VAL A 468 41.09 10.04 0.55
CA VAL A 468 40.54 10.35 1.88
C VAL A 468 41.64 10.31 2.95
N ARG A 469 42.63 9.41 2.79
CA ARG A 469 43.83 9.39 3.65
C ARG A 469 44.60 10.71 3.52
N GLU A 470 44.81 11.16 2.28
CA GLU A 470 45.46 12.43 1.98
C GLU A 470 44.70 13.61 2.57
N ALA A 471 43.38 13.70 2.32
CA ALA A 471 42.56 14.79 2.85
C ALA A 471 42.64 14.88 4.38
N ILE A 472 42.47 13.77 5.09
CA ILE A 472 42.52 13.78 6.57
C ILE A 472 43.92 14.12 7.08
N ASN A 473 44.97 13.65 6.40
CA ASN A 473 46.34 13.95 6.78
C ASN A 473 46.71 15.43 6.54
N ASP A 474 46.18 16.05 5.49
CA ASP A 474 46.49 17.42 5.06
C ASP A 474 45.65 18.52 5.71
N LEU A 475 44.43 18.21 6.18
CA LEU A 475 43.45 19.25 6.58
C LEU A 475 43.51 19.67 8.05
N TYR A 476 44.29 18.98 8.90
CA TYR A 476 44.56 19.27 10.32
C TYR A 476 43.33 19.74 11.12
N SER A 477 42.30 18.89 11.28
CA SER A 477 41.09 19.25 12.03
C SER A 477 40.61 18.11 12.93
N SER A 478 40.68 18.32 14.25
CA SER A 478 40.21 17.34 15.24
C SER A 478 38.70 17.11 15.19
N ASP A 479 37.93 18.12 14.77
CA ASP A 479 36.48 17.98 14.60
C ASP A 479 36.15 17.04 13.44
N LEU A 480 36.90 17.16 12.33
CA LEU A 480 36.80 16.27 11.18
C LEU A 480 37.20 14.84 11.52
N GLU A 481 38.35 14.66 12.19
CA GLU A 481 38.81 13.35 12.67
C GLU A 481 37.79 12.68 13.60
N ARG A 482 37.17 13.47 14.48
CA ARG A 482 36.09 13.00 15.36
C ARG A 482 34.86 12.60 14.57
N GLY A 483 34.41 13.41 13.61
CA GLY A 483 33.28 13.09 12.74
C GLY A 483 33.50 11.80 11.97
N PHE A 484 34.68 11.62 11.39
CA PHE A 484 35.07 10.40 10.67
C PHE A 484 35.02 9.15 11.54
N THR A 485 35.56 9.24 12.75
CA THR A 485 35.54 8.16 13.74
C THR A 485 34.10 7.78 14.14
N ILE A 486 33.25 8.79 14.39
CA ILE A 486 31.87 8.57 14.81
C ILE A 486 31.00 8.03 13.66
N GLY A 487 31.08 8.63 12.48
CA GLY A 487 30.35 8.17 11.29
C GLY A 487 30.67 6.71 10.96
N ARG A 488 31.95 6.33 11.00
CA ARG A 488 32.36 4.95 10.76
C ARG A 488 31.85 3.99 11.82
N TYR A 489 31.84 4.41 13.09
CA TYR A 489 31.30 3.62 14.17
C TYR A 489 29.79 3.39 14.02
N TYR A 490 29.02 4.42 13.63
CA TYR A 490 27.57 4.28 13.41
C TYR A 490 27.21 3.50 12.14
N ALA A 491 28.06 3.49 11.12
CA ALA A 491 27.88 2.68 9.92
C ALA A 491 27.76 1.16 10.20
N ARG A 492 28.24 0.69 11.36
CA ARG A 492 28.11 -0.71 11.82
C ARG A 492 26.64 -1.11 12.06
N GLY A 493 25.76 -0.15 12.37
CA GLY A 493 24.33 -0.40 12.57
C GLY A 493 24.01 -1.41 13.67
N VAL A 494 22.85 -2.06 13.56
CA VAL A 494 22.43 -3.13 14.48
C VAL A 494 23.19 -4.41 14.15
N VAL A 495 23.95 -4.92 15.13
CA VAL A 495 24.73 -6.16 14.98
C VAL A 495 24.17 -7.29 15.83
N TRP A 496 23.99 -8.46 15.21
CA TRP A 496 23.81 -9.72 15.90
C TRP A 496 25.17 -10.17 16.43
N ARG A 497 25.26 -10.41 17.75
CA ARG A 497 26.53 -10.65 18.43
C ARG A 497 26.52 -11.94 19.23
N GLY A 498 27.69 -12.57 19.33
CA GLY A 498 27.96 -13.71 20.20
C GLY A 498 28.12 -13.30 21.66
N GLU A 499 28.52 -14.23 22.53
CA GLU A 499 28.82 -13.94 23.94
C GLU A 499 30.25 -13.39 24.10
N GLY A 500 30.41 -12.29 24.85
CA GLY A 500 31.70 -11.63 25.09
C GLY A 500 32.12 -10.70 23.95
N GLY A 501 33.33 -10.16 24.05
CA GLY A 501 33.90 -9.13 23.16
C GLY A 501 34.73 -9.67 22.00
N GLY A 502 34.41 -10.85 21.45
CA GLY A 502 35.20 -11.46 20.37
C GLY A 502 35.15 -10.66 19.06
N GLN A 503 33.95 -10.24 18.66
CA GLN A 503 33.73 -9.48 17.42
C GLN A 503 34.45 -8.11 17.44
N GLU A 504 34.44 -7.44 18.59
CA GLU A 504 35.13 -6.15 18.76
C GLU A 504 36.65 -6.30 18.66
N ARG A 505 37.22 -7.42 19.11
CA ARG A 505 38.66 -7.70 18.96
C ARG A 505 39.05 -7.94 17.51
N GLU A 506 38.25 -8.71 16.76
CA GLU A 506 38.47 -8.91 15.32
C GLU A 506 38.43 -7.57 14.56
N LEU A 507 37.49 -6.68 14.91
CA LEU A 507 37.45 -5.33 14.35
C LEU A 507 38.71 -4.55 14.75
N ALA A 508 39.10 -4.56 16.02
CA ALA A 508 40.31 -3.88 16.48
C ALA A 508 41.57 -4.34 15.73
N GLU A 509 41.72 -5.64 15.49
CA GLU A 509 42.82 -6.20 14.69
C GLU A 509 42.80 -5.69 13.24
N GLN A 510 41.61 -5.64 12.62
CA GLN A 510 41.45 -5.08 11.28
C GLN A 510 41.86 -3.60 11.22
N TYR A 511 41.40 -2.77 12.16
CA TYR A 511 41.77 -1.35 12.21
C TYR A 511 43.27 -1.16 12.50
N GLU A 512 43.90 -2.02 13.31
CA GLU A 512 45.35 -1.96 13.57
C GLU A 512 46.16 -2.29 12.31
N SER A 513 45.70 -3.26 11.51
CA SER A 513 46.31 -3.57 10.21
C SER A 513 46.23 -2.38 9.24
N TRP A 514 45.07 -1.71 9.17
CA TRP A 514 44.93 -0.51 8.34
C TRP A 514 45.77 0.65 8.87
N ALA A 515 45.84 0.84 10.19
CA ALA A 515 46.65 1.88 10.81
C ALA A 515 48.14 1.69 10.50
N SER A 516 48.62 0.45 10.62
CA SER A 516 50.02 0.09 10.31
C SER A 516 50.37 0.37 8.86
N SER A 517 49.43 0.12 7.94
CA SER A 517 49.61 0.39 6.51
C SER A 517 49.66 1.89 6.19
N CYS A 518 49.01 2.73 7.00
CA CYS A 518 49.01 4.18 6.85
C CYS A 518 50.16 4.89 7.58
N GLU A 519 50.93 4.21 8.43
CA GLU A 519 51.79 4.84 9.44
C GLU A 519 52.89 5.74 8.86
N PHE A 520 53.48 5.35 7.73
CA PHE A 520 54.59 6.09 7.12
C PHE A 520 54.12 7.25 6.25
N ASP A 521 53.11 7.04 5.41
CA ASP A 521 52.67 8.01 4.41
C ASP A 521 51.57 8.94 4.96
N TYR A 522 50.72 8.43 5.86
CA TYR A 522 49.55 9.13 6.41
C TYR A 522 49.48 9.01 7.95
N PRO A 523 50.46 9.57 8.68
CA PRO A 523 50.58 9.39 10.13
C PRO A 523 49.34 9.85 10.92
N ARG A 524 48.61 10.87 10.43
CA ARG A 524 47.36 11.32 11.08
C ARG A 524 46.22 10.33 10.89
N MET A 525 46.08 9.79 9.67
CA MET A 525 45.10 8.74 9.41
C MET A 525 45.39 7.50 10.28
N ALA A 526 46.66 7.10 10.40
CA ALA A 526 47.05 6.02 11.30
C ALA A 526 46.66 6.30 12.77
N ALA A 527 46.78 7.55 13.23
CA ALA A 527 46.33 7.94 14.57
C ALA A 527 44.81 7.78 14.74
N VAL A 528 44.01 8.26 13.78
CA VAL A 528 42.54 8.12 13.78
C VAL A 528 42.11 6.65 13.79
N LEU A 529 42.76 5.81 12.96
CA LEU A 529 42.49 4.37 12.93
C LEU A 529 42.85 3.70 14.28
N ARG A 530 43.94 4.11 14.93
CA ARG A 530 44.30 3.63 16.28
C ARG A 530 43.33 4.09 17.36
N GLU A 531 42.64 5.21 17.19
CA GLU A 531 41.55 5.59 18.09
C GLU A 531 40.36 4.62 17.99
N MET A 532 40.04 4.16 16.77
CA MET A 532 39.04 3.11 16.56
C MET A 532 39.46 1.79 17.22
N VAL A 533 40.74 1.40 17.12
CA VAL A 533 41.29 0.22 17.83
C VAL A 533 41.02 0.31 19.33
N LYS A 534 41.39 1.42 19.97
CA LYS A 534 41.17 1.64 21.41
C LYS A 534 39.70 1.54 21.79
N LYS A 535 38.82 2.13 20.97
CA LYS A 535 37.38 2.14 21.20
C LYS A 535 36.79 0.73 21.17
N TYR A 536 37.14 -0.07 20.16
CA TYR A 536 36.69 -1.45 20.07
C TYR A 536 37.26 -2.34 21.17
N LEU A 537 38.52 -2.17 21.56
CA LEU A 537 39.08 -2.93 22.70
C LEU A 537 38.36 -2.61 24.01
N THR A 538 38.02 -1.34 24.25
CA THR A 538 37.24 -0.95 25.43
C THR A 538 35.83 -1.54 25.39
N GLU A 539 35.19 -1.54 24.22
CA GLU A 539 33.88 -2.19 24.05
C GLU A 539 33.96 -3.71 24.27
N ALA A 540 35.04 -4.36 23.81
CA ALA A 540 35.26 -5.79 24.02
C ALA A 540 35.33 -6.14 25.52
N GLU A 541 36.06 -5.35 26.32
CA GLU A 541 36.16 -5.52 27.77
C GLU A 541 34.81 -5.33 28.47
N TRP A 542 34.03 -4.35 28.02
CA TRP A 542 32.68 -4.12 28.52
C TRP A 542 31.76 -5.32 28.21
N GLN A 543 31.82 -5.87 27.00
CA GLN A 543 31.04 -7.05 26.62
C GLN A 543 31.43 -8.30 27.41
N ASP A 544 32.72 -8.51 27.68
CA ASP A 544 33.17 -9.63 28.50
C ASP A 544 32.65 -9.51 29.95
N SER A 545 32.65 -8.29 30.48
CA SER A 545 32.11 -7.99 31.81
C SER A 545 30.61 -8.27 31.88
N GLU A 546 29.86 -7.81 30.87
CA GLU A 546 28.42 -8.04 30.75
C GLU A 546 28.09 -9.53 30.59
N ALA A 547 28.86 -10.26 29.77
CA ALA A 547 28.72 -11.72 29.63
C ALA A 547 28.95 -12.44 30.97
N MET A 548 29.99 -12.05 31.72
CA MET A 548 30.25 -12.60 33.06
C MET A 548 29.09 -12.33 34.03
N ILE A 549 28.49 -11.13 34.00
CA ILE A 549 27.32 -10.77 34.82
C ILE A 549 26.12 -11.64 34.44
N ARG A 550 25.81 -11.77 33.14
CA ARG A 550 24.68 -12.59 32.66
C ARG A 550 24.82 -14.06 33.05
N ARG A 551 26.03 -14.62 32.99
CA ARG A 551 26.30 -15.99 33.48
C ARG A 551 26.03 -16.13 34.98
N ARG A 552 26.27 -15.09 35.78
CA ARG A 552 26.00 -15.08 37.23
C ARG A 552 24.54 -14.84 37.59
N MET A 553 23.78 -14.15 36.73
CA MET A 553 22.37 -13.82 36.95
C MET A 553 21.38 -14.87 36.40
N ARG A 554 21.85 -15.90 35.67
CA ARG A 554 21.02 -17.06 35.32
C ARG A 554 20.76 -17.92 36.57
N TYR A 555 19.70 -17.58 37.30
CA TYR A 555 18.98 -18.47 38.21
C TYR A 555 17.56 -18.68 37.70
#